data_AF-A0A428SV23-F1
#
_entry.id   AF-A0A428SV23-F1
#
_cell.length_a   1.000
_cell.length_b   1.000
_cell.length_c   1.000
_cell.angle_alpha   90.00
_cell.angle_beta   90.00
_cell.angle_gamma   90.00
#
_symmetry.space_group_name_H-M   'P 1'
#
loop_
_entity.id
_entity.type
_entity.pdbx_description
1 polymer ?
#
loop_
_entity_poly.entity_id
_entity_poly.type
_entity_poly.pdbx_seq_one_letter_code
_entity_poly.pdbx_strand_id
1 'polypeptide(L)'
;MNLAVAECAKLFNSKVDILANVAGVMDGVSSADSVLDDVWSRTLDINVTGPTMLIRGILPFMRQNGTGSIINVGSRASTSGGAAGVAYTASKHAMVASVMILYGHDDLC
;
A
#
# COMPACT_ATOMS: atom_id res chain seq x y z
N MET A 1 -6.67 11.03 11.71
CA MET A 1 -6.35 9.63 12.06
C MET A 1 -7.19 8.72 11.17
N ASN A 2 -6.62 7.67 10.54
CA ASN A 2 -7.42 6.69 9.81
C ASN A 2 -8.28 5.90 10.83
N LEU A 3 -9.61 5.86 10.63
CA LEU A 3 -10.53 5.22 11.59
C LEU A 3 -10.19 3.74 11.83
N ALA A 4 -9.79 3.01 10.79
CA ALA A 4 -9.43 1.60 10.92
C ALA A 4 -8.18 1.41 11.79
N VAL A 5 -7.18 2.29 11.65
CA VAL A 5 -5.96 2.25 12.47
C VAL A 5 -6.28 2.59 13.92
N ALA A 6 -7.11 3.61 14.15
CA ALA A 6 -7.50 4.02 15.49
C ALA A 6 -8.25 2.91 16.24
N GLU A 7 -9.22 2.28 15.59
CA GLU A 7 -9.97 1.16 16.17
C GLU A 7 -9.07 -0.06 16.41
N CYS A 8 -8.19 -0.39 15.47
CA CYS A 8 -7.22 -1.48 15.65
C CYS A 8 -6.30 -1.21 16.85
N ALA A 9 -5.69 -0.03 16.93
CA ALA A 9 -4.84 0.35 18.06
C ALA A 9 -5.61 0.29 19.39
N LYS A 10 -6.88 0.71 19.42
CA LYS A 10 -7.72 0.61 20.62
C LYS A 10 -7.96 -0.85 21.04
N LEU A 11 -8.28 -1.73 20.09
CA LEU A 11 -8.53 -3.16 20.35
C LEU A 11 -7.30 -3.91 20.87
N PHE A 12 -6.11 -3.48 20.45
CA PHE A 12 -4.84 -4.16 20.78
C PHE A 12 -3.92 -3.33 21.71
N ASN A 13 -4.48 -2.40 22.49
CA ASN A 13 -3.71 -1.58 23.45
C ASN A 13 -2.48 -0.89 22.84
N SER A 14 -2.65 -0.31 21.64
CA SER A 14 -1.61 0.35 20.84
C SER A 14 -0.48 -0.57 20.36
N LYS A 15 -0.62 -1.89 20.53
CA LYS A 15 0.30 -2.88 20.02
C LYS A 15 -0.18 -3.43 18.68
N VAL A 16 0.44 -2.96 17.60
CA VAL A 16 0.20 -3.49 16.26
C VAL A 16 1.52 -3.95 15.67
N ASP A 17 1.69 -5.27 15.59
CA ASP A 17 2.94 -5.89 15.16
C ASP A 17 3.07 -5.94 13.63
N ILE A 18 1.95 -6.09 12.91
CA ILE A 18 1.96 -6.31 11.46
C ILE A 18 0.87 -5.47 10.79
N LEU A 19 1.23 -4.80 9.70
CA LEU A 19 0.30 -4.26 8.71
C LEU A 19 0.47 -5.00 7.39
N ALA A 20 -0.60 -5.65 6.91
CA ALA A 20 -0.61 -6.30 5.61
C ALA A 20 -1.54 -5.56 4.63
N ASN A 21 -0.97 -4.90 3.62
CA ASN A 21 -1.71 -4.24 2.54
C ASN A 21 -2.03 -5.27 1.45
N VAL A 22 -3.18 -5.93 1.61
CA VAL A 22 -3.66 -7.00 0.72
C VAL A 22 -4.69 -6.51 -0.30
N ALA A 23 -5.52 -5.53 0.09
CA ALA A 23 -6.59 -5.03 -0.76
C ALA A 23 -6.04 -4.51 -2.09
N GLY A 24 -6.70 -4.87 -3.19
CA GLY A 24 -6.34 -4.40 -4.51
C GLY A 24 -7.46 -4.62 -5.53
N VAL A 25 -7.50 -3.77 -6.55
CA VAL A 25 -8.43 -3.85 -7.67
C VAL A 25 -7.66 -3.81 -8.99
N MET A 26 -8.15 -4.53 -10.00
CA MET A 26 -7.63 -4.47 -11.37
C MET A 26 -8.39 -3.44 -12.20
N ASP A 27 -7.75 -2.97 -13.26
CA ASP A 27 -8.26 -1.98 -14.22
C ASP A 27 -8.84 -2.61 -15.50
N GLY A 28 -9.15 -3.91 -15.47
CA GLY A 28 -9.68 -4.61 -16.64
C GLY A 28 -8.67 -4.83 -17.77
N VAL A 29 -7.37 -4.64 -17.53
CA VAL A 29 -6.29 -4.81 -18.52
C VAL A 29 -6.31 -3.72 -19.61
N SER A 30 -6.84 -2.52 -19.29
CA SER A 30 -6.83 -1.38 -20.20
C SER A 30 -5.42 -0.92 -20.57
N SER A 31 -5.24 -0.54 -21.83
CA SER A 31 -4.04 0.12 -22.34
C SER A 31 -4.06 1.63 -22.03
N ALA A 32 -2.93 2.32 -22.23
CA ALA A 32 -2.80 3.74 -21.95
C ALA A 32 -3.76 4.64 -22.75
N ASP A 33 -4.15 4.22 -23.95
CA ASP A 33 -5.08 4.91 -24.84
C ASP A 33 -6.56 4.58 -24.60
N SER A 34 -6.86 3.60 -23.74
CA SER A 34 -8.22 3.12 -23.49
C SER A 34 -8.64 3.13 -22.02
N VAL A 35 -7.72 3.41 -21.10
CA VAL A 35 -8.05 3.54 -19.68
C VAL A 35 -8.92 4.76 -19.44
N LEU A 36 -9.98 4.60 -18.67
CA LEU A 36 -10.85 5.70 -18.24
C LEU A 36 -10.26 6.37 -16.99
N ASP A 37 -10.44 7.68 -16.87
CA ASP A 37 -9.91 8.48 -15.76
C ASP A 37 -10.43 8.00 -14.38
N ASP A 38 -11.67 7.53 -14.32
CA ASP A 38 -12.29 7.01 -13.10
C ASP A 38 -11.71 5.65 -12.71
N VAL A 39 -11.47 4.76 -13.68
CA VAL A 39 -10.78 3.48 -13.48
C VAL A 39 -9.34 3.71 -13.03
N TRP A 40 -8.63 4.64 -13.65
CA TRP A 40 -7.28 5.03 -13.26
C TRP A 40 -7.24 5.52 -11.80
N SER A 41 -8.04 6.54 -11.50
CA SER A 41 -8.12 7.16 -10.17
C SER A 41 -8.50 6.13 -9.10
N ARG A 42 -9.56 5.34 -9.34
CA ARG A 42 -10.00 4.29 -8.41
C ARG A 42 -8.92 3.24 -8.16
N THR A 43 -8.20 2.83 -9.20
CA THR A 43 -7.15 1.80 -9.09
C THR A 43 -6.00 2.32 -8.24
N LEU A 44 -5.55 3.55 -8.46
CA LEU A 44 -4.49 4.16 -7.64
C LEU A 44 -4.96 4.43 -6.20
N ASP A 45 -6.19 4.88 -6.01
CA ASP A 45 -6.73 5.16 -4.69
C ASP A 45 -6.77 3.92 -3.81
N ILE A 46 -7.25 2.79 -4.37
CA ILE A 46 -7.33 1.53 -3.65
C ILE A 46 -5.95 0.90 -3.48
N ASN A 47 -5.14 0.84 -4.53
CA ASN A 47 -3.91 0.06 -4.53
C ASN A 47 -2.71 0.82 -3.96
N VAL A 48 -2.74 2.15 -3.89
CA VAL A 48 -1.59 2.99 -3.49
C VAL A 48 -1.97 3.96 -2.38
N THR A 49 -2.98 4.81 -2.60
CA THR A 49 -3.34 5.87 -1.64
C THR A 49 -3.77 5.27 -0.31
N GLY A 50 -4.71 4.31 -0.32
CA GLY A 50 -5.18 3.60 0.87
C GLY A 50 -4.05 2.99 1.71
N PRO A 51 -3.23 2.07 1.14
CA PRO A 51 -2.04 1.53 1.80
C PRO A 51 -1.09 2.57 2.37
N THR A 52 -0.80 3.63 1.62
CA THR A 52 0.08 4.72 2.07
C THR A 52 -0.50 5.42 3.31
N MET A 53 -1.82 5.65 3.34
CA MET A 53 -2.48 6.26 4.50
C MET A 53 -2.52 5.33 5.71
N LEU A 54 -2.65 4.01 5.50
CA LEU A 54 -2.56 3.00 6.57
C LEU A 54 -1.16 2.95 7.17
N ILE A 55 -0.13 2.87 6.31
CA ILE A 55 1.28 2.91 6.71
C ILE A 55 1.54 4.17 7.54
N ARG A 56 1.19 5.36 7.03
CA ARG A 56 1.38 6.62 7.76
C ARG A 56 0.69 6.60 9.12
N GLY A 57 -0.49 6.00 9.21
CA GLY A 57 -1.24 5.87 10.46
C GLY A 57 -0.59 4.92 11.47
N ILE A 58 0.03 3.83 11.00
CA ILE A 58 0.57 2.78 11.88
C ILE A 58 1.99 3.03 12.37
N LEU A 59 2.80 3.77 11.59
CA LEU A 59 4.20 4.06 11.91
C LEU A 59 4.44 4.60 13.33
N PRO A 60 3.63 5.52 13.89
CA PRO A 60 3.83 5.99 15.26
C PRO A 60 3.76 4.87 16.30
N PHE A 61 2.86 3.90 16.13
CA PHE A 61 2.71 2.77 17.05
C PHE A 61 3.87 1.79 16.93
N MET A 62 4.28 1.45 15.70
CA MET A 62 5.44 0.57 15.47
C MET A 62 6.74 1.19 16.02
N ARG A 63 6.93 2.50 15.83
CA ARG A 63 8.03 3.28 16.41
C ARG A 63 8.02 3.24 17.94
N GLN A 64 6.88 3.51 18.55
CA GLN A 64 6.73 3.47 20.00
C GLN A 64 7.03 2.09 20.59
N ASN A 65 6.62 1.03 19.88
CA ASN A 65 6.84 -0.35 20.30
C ASN A 65 8.25 -0.86 19.98
N GLY A 66 9.05 -0.12 19.22
CA GLY A 66 10.39 -0.52 18.76
C GLY A 66 10.38 -1.73 17.83
N THR A 67 9.23 -2.08 17.26
CA THR A 67 9.06 -3.25 16.39
C THR A 67 7.85 -3.07 15.48
N GLY A 68 7.90 -3.69 14.31
CA GLY A 68 6.79 -3.74 13.37
C GLY A 68 7.19 -4.29 12.02
N SER A 69 6.23 -4.83 11.28
CA SER A 69 6.44 -5.28 9.91
C SER A 69 5.32 -4.78 8.99
N ILE A 70 5.69 -4.26 7.83
CA ILE A 70 4.76 -3.82 6.80
C ILE A 70 4.92 -4.75 5.59
N ILE A 71 3.83 -5.41 5.22
CA ILE A 71 3.79 -6.35 4.10
C ILE A 71 2.90 -5.77 3.01
N ASN A 72 3.46 -5.58 1.83
CA ASN A 72 2.75 -5.13 0.63
C ASN A 72 2.57 -6.29 -0.34
N VAL A 73 1.32 -6.63 -0.69
CA VAL A 73 1.05 -7.69 -1.67
C VAL A 73 1.31 -7.18 -3.09
N GLY A 74 2.45 -7.58 -3.63
CA GLY A 74 2.86 -7.30 -4.99
C GLY A 74 2.15 -8.16 -6.05
N SER A 75 2.60 -8.03 -7.29
CA SER A 75 2.19 -8.83 -8.44
C SER A 75 3.38 -9.04 -9.37
N ARG A 76 3.29 -9.95 -10.34
CA ARG A 76 4.22 -9.97 -11.48
C ARG A 76 4.24 -8.60 -12.21
N ALA A 77 3.12 -7.89 -12.20
CA ALA A 77 3.02 -6.53 -12.70
C ALA A 77 3.82 -5.49 -11.87
N SER A 78 4.35 -5.86 -10.70
CA SER A 78 5.24 -4.99 -9.90
C SER A 78 6.65 -4.88 -10.48
N THR A 79 7.06 -5.83 -11.33
CA THR A 79 8.45 -5.92 -11.84
C THR A 79 8.51 -6.13 -13.35
N SER A 80 7.37 -6.17 -14.03
CA SER A 80 7.31 -6.33 -15.49
C SER A 80 6.09 -5.62 -16.09
N GLY A 81 6.30 -4.97 -17.24
CA GLY A 81 5.22 -4.43 -18.06
C GLY A 81 4.46 -5.53 -18.81
N GLY A 82 3.21 -5.25 -19.19
CA GLY A 82 2.38 -6.15 -20.01
C GLY A 82 1.76 -7.34 -19.25
N ALA A 83 1.94 -7.43 -17.93
CA ALA A 83 1.31 -8.45 -17.10
C ALA A 83 -0.14 -8.08 -16.68
N ALA A 84 -0.54 -6.82 -16.86
CA ALA A 84 -1.86 -6.28 -16.53
C ALA A 84 -2.05 -4.93 -17.26
N GLY A 85 -3.17 -4.25 -16.98
CA GLY A 85 -3.45 -2.93 -17.53
C GLY A 85 -2.54 -1.85 -16.95
N VAL A 86 -2.60 -0.67 -17.56
CA VAL A 86 -1.69 0.45 -17.29
C VAL A 86 -1.80 0.97 -15.84
N ALA A 87 -3.01 1.11 -15.30
CA ALA A 87 -3.24 1.63 -13.97
C ALA A 87 -2.84 0.61 -12.91
N TYR A 88 -3.18 -0.66 -13.13
CA TYR A 88 -2.79 -1.73 -12.21
C TYR A 88 -1.27 -1.90 -12.17
N THR A 89 -0.62 -1.96 -13.33
CA THR A 89 0.84 -2.10 -13.43
C THR A 89 1.55 -0.93 -12.76
N ALA A 90 1.11 0.31 -13.00
CA ALA A 90 1.64 1.49 -12.32
C ALA A 90 1.48 1.39 -10.80
N SER A 91 0.28 1.03 -10.33
CA SER A 91 0.01 0.89 -8.89
C SER A 91 0.90 -0.15 -8.21
N LYS A 92 1.19 -1.26 -8.89
CA LYS A 92 1.99 -2.36 -8.35
C LYS A 92 3.49 -2.06 -8.34
N HIS A 93 3.99 -1.23 -9.26
CA HIS A 93 5.35 -0.67 -9.15
C HIS A 93 5.45 0.33 -7.99
N ALA A 94 4.45 1.20 -7.82
CA ALA A 94 4.42 2.16 -6.73
C ALA A 94 4.46 1.48 -5.35
N MET A 95 3.74 0.36 -5.19
CA MET A 95 3.75 -0.41 -3.94
C MET A 95 5.12 -0.99 -3.58
N VAL A 96 5.94 -1.37 -4.56
CA VAL A 96 7.33 -1.79 -4.31
C VAL A 96 8.15 -0.59 -3.82
N ALA A 97 8.08 0.54 -4.52
CA ALA A 97 8.82 1.75 -4.15
C ALA A 97 8.45 2.29 -2.75
N SER A 98 7.18 2.17 -2.36
CA SER A 98 6.69 2.68 -1.07
C SER A 98 7.39 2.04 0.14
N VAL A 99 7.78 0.77 0.03
CA VAL A 99 8.51 0.04 1.08
C VAL A 99 9.94 0.59 1.18
N MET A 100 10.64 0.72 0.05
CA MET A 100 12.05 1.15 0.02
C MET A 100 12.27 2.54 0.64
N ILE A 101 11.30 3.45 0.52
CA ILE A 101 11.40 4.78 1.14
C ILE A 101 11.35 4.70 2.68
N LEU A 102 10.64 3.73 3.26
CA LEU A 102 10.58 3.55 4.71
C LEU A 102 11.90 2.99 5.27
N TYR A 103 12.52 2.04 4.56
CA TYR A 103 13.80 1.44 4.95
C TYR A 103 14.98 2.41 4.83
N GLY A 104 14.89 3.44 3.99
CA GLY A 104 15.99 4.40 3.77
C GLY A 104 16.06 5.53 4.79
N HIS A 105 15.08 5.67 5.69
CA HIS A 105 14.95 6.85 6.55
C HIS A 105 14.84 6.55 8.05
N ASP A 106 14.50 5.33 8.47
CA ASP A 106 14.36 4.97 9.88
C ASP A 106 14.85 3.54 10.16
N ASP A 107 15.73 3.39 11.15
CA ASP A 107 16.35 2.14 11.63
C ASP A 107 15.35 1.18 12.34
N LEU A 108 14.17 0.92 11.76
CA LEU A 108 13.11 0.09 12.36
C LEU A 108 13.05 -1.34 11.79
N CYS A 109 14.18 -1.91 11.41
CA CYS A 109 14.28 -3.33 11.06
C CYS A 109 15.41 -4.01 11.83
#